data_AF-A0A0G0FX34-F1
#
_entry.id   AF-A0A0G0FX34-F1
#
_cell.length_a   1.000
_cell.length_b   1.000
_cell.length_c   1.000
_cell.angle_alpha   90.00
_cell.angle_beta   90.00
_cell.angle_gamma   90.00
#
_symmetry.space_group_name_H-M   'P 1'
#
loop_
_entity.id
_entity.type
_entity.pdbx_description
1 polymer ?
#
loop_
_entity_poly.entity_id
_entity_poly.type
_entity_poly.pdbx_seq_one_letter_code
_entity_poly.pdbx_strand_id
1 'polypeptide(L)'
;MKITIAILISAIILLRSIPTLAECNLRTVNQVIPPRIFAETTVDGKDQAILLTRFLHNKPGIFLWEFSKCYLAFFEPNFIYQSVGLLGMISWFYLLFSLIKNNKWQPLLLLLTLPLLPFLGILSIFSAYLHKVFAIIAIAVFIKSKK
;
A
#
# COMPACT_ATOMS: atom_id res chain seq x y z
N MET A 1 30.77 2.46 -15.40
CA MET A 1 30.21 1.19 -14.89
C MET A 1 29.03 1.36 -13.93
N LYS A 2 29.15 2.11 -12.82
CA LYS A 2 28.05 2.24 -11.83
C LYS A 2 26.72 2.71 -12.43
N ILE A 3 26.76 3.72 -13.33
CA ILE A 3 25.57 4.26 -14.00
C ILE A 3 24.97 3.25 -14.99
N THR A 4 25.81 2.56 -15.77
CA THR A 4 25.37 1.55 -16.73
C THR A 4 24.67 0.37 -16.04
N ILE A 5 25.20 -0.10 -14.90
CA ILE A 5 24.56 -1.14 -14.07
C ILE A 5 23.20 -0.66 -13.54
N ALA A 6 23.12 0.59 -13.09
CA ALA A 6 21.86 1.13 -12.58
C ALA A 6 20.77 1.28 -13.65
N ILE A 7 21.14 1.67 -14.86
CA ILE A 7 20.22 1.72 -16.01
C ILE A 7 19.70 0.31 -16.31
N LEU A 8 20.58 -0.70 -16.32
CA LEU A 8 20.19 -2.09 -16.55
C LEU A 8 19.19 -2.58 -15.48
N ILE A 9 19.47 -2.36 -14.19
CA ILE A 9 18.57 -2.76 -13.10
C ILE A 9 17.22 -2.02 -13.22
N SER A 10 17.24 -0.73 -13.55
CA SER A 10 16.02 0.06 -13.74
C SER A 10 15.17 -0.47 -14.91
N ALA A 11 15.80 -0.87 -16.01
CA ALA A 11 15.10 -1.49 -17.13
C ALA A 11 14.46 -2.83 -16.74
N ILE A 12 15.16 -3.67 -15.98
CA ILE A 12 14.61 -4.95 -15.47
C ILE A 12 13.38 -4.71 -14.58
N ILE A 13 13.41 -3.69 -13.73
CA ILE A 13 12.27 -3.32 -12.86
C ILE A 13 11.08 -2.86 -13.71
N LEU A 14 11.31 -2.05 -14.75
CA LEU A 14 10.23 -1.57 -15.61
C LEU A 14 9.53 -2.71 -16.37
N LEU A 15 10.30 -3.67 -16.87
CA LEU A 15 9.81 -4.81 -17.66
C LEU A 15 9.05 -5.87 -16.84
N ARG A 16 9.05 -5.79 -15.50
CA ARG A 16 8.28 -6.72 -14.67
C ARG A 16 6.78 -6.62 -14.95
N SER A 17 6.09 -7.76 -14.91
CA SER A 17 4.63 -7.82 -15.01
C SER A 17 3.99 -7.04 -13.86
N ILE A 18 2.83 -6.45 -14.12
CA ILE A 18 2.11 -5.70 -13.10
C ILE A 18 1.12 -6.64 -12.43
N PRO A 19 1.25 -6.88 -11.11
CA PRO A 19 0.24 -7.63 -10.38
C PRO A 19 -1.07 -6.87 -10.35
N THR A 20 -2.16 -7.55 -10.69
CA THR A 20 -3.51 -7.03 -10.49
C THR A 20 -3.97 -7.39 -9.08
N LEU A 21 -4.08 -6.38 -8.21
CA LEU A 21 -4.81 -6.53 -6.97
C LEU A 21 -6.31 -6.55 -7.27
N ALA A 22 -7.05 -7.42 -6.59
CA ALA A 22 -8.51 -7.37 -6.60
C ALA A 22 -8.97 -5.95 -6.21
N GLU A 23 -10.04 -5.46 -6.83
CA GLU A 23 -10.50 -4.09 -6.63
C GLU A 23 -10.84 -3.81 -5.15
N CYS A 24 -9.93 -3.12 -4.48
CA CYS A 24 -10.08 -2.65 -3.10
C CYS A 24 -10.41 -1.16 -3.14
N ASN A 25 -11.66 -0.85 -3.52
CA ASN A 25 -12.17 0.52 -3.62
C ASN A 25 -13.26 0.78 -2.55
N LEU A 26 -13.63 2.04 -2.35
CA LEU A 26 -14.70 2.45 -1.42
C LEU A 26 -16.01 1.68 -1.63
N ARG A 27 -16.33 1.33 -2.88
CA ARG A 27 -17.55 0.59 -3.22
C ARG A 27 -17.47 -0.85 -2.70
N THR A 28 -16.35 -1.54 -2.88
CA THR A 28 -16.12 -2.90 -2.36
C THR A 28 -16.19 -2.91 -0.83
N VAL A 29 -15.53 -1.96 -0.18
CA VAL A 29 -15.58 -1.82 1.29
C VAL A 29 -17.02 -1.59 1.77
N ASN A 30 -17.74 -0.67 1.14
CA ASN A 30 -19.15 -0.40 1.46
C ASN A 30 -20.10 -1.56 1.17
N GLN A 31 -19.76 -2.49 0.27
CA GLN A 31 -20.55 -3.69 -0.01
C GLN A 31 -20.29 -4.82 1.00
N VAL A 32 -19.08 -4.91 1.56
CA VAL A 32 -18.69 -5.92 2.55
C VAL A 32 -19.17 -5.55 3.97
N ILE A 33 -19.38 -4.26 4.23
CA ILE A 33 -19.79 -3.73 5.53
C ILE A 33 -21.19 -4.19 5.99
N PRO A 34 -22.28 -4.09 5.18
CA PRO A 34 -23.62 -4.49 5.58
C PRO A 34 -23.71 -5.91 6.13
N PRO A 35 -23.25 -6.97 5.44
CA PRO A 35 -23.37 -8.34 5.97
C PRO A 35 -22.60 -8.55 7.28
N ARG A 36 -21.50 -7.83 7.51
CA ARG A 36 -20.74 -7.91 8.78
C ARG A 36 -21.41 -7.20 9.94
N ILE A 37 -21.95 -5.99 9.71
CA ILE A 37 -22.73 -5.28 10.73
C ILE A 37 -23.94 -6.11 11.18
N PHE A 38 -24.59 -6.80 10.24
CA PHE A 38 -25.77 -7.62 10.54
C PHE A 38 -25.40 -9.00 11.10
N ALA A 39 -24.24 -9.57 10.76
CA ALA A 39 -23.76 -10.85 11.32
C ALA A 39 -23.16 -10.70 12.74
N GLU A 40 -22.53 -9.57 13.06
CA GLU A 40 -21.98 -9.27 14.39
C GLU A 40 -23.06 -8.99 15.46
N THR A 41 -24.34 -8.99 15.09
CA THR A 41 -25.48 -8.81 16.02
C THR A 41 -25.63 -9.91 17.07
N THR A 42 -24.84 -10.97 17.02
CA THR A 42 -24.93 -12.11 17.93
C THR A 42 -24.10 -11.97 19.22
N VAL A 43 -23.26 -10.93 19.35
CA VAL A 43 -22.41 -10.72 20.54
C VAL A 43 -22.88 -9.56 21.43
N ASP A 44 -23.85 -8.75 20.98
CA ASP A 44 -24.38 -7.64 21.75
C ASP A 44 -25.20 -8.16 22.95
N GLY A 45 -24.83 -7.78 24.17
CA GLY A 45 -25.56 -8.14 25.39
C GLY A 45 -26.99 -7.56 25.37
N LYS A 46 -27.95 -8.28 25.96
CA LYS A 46 -29.39 -7.94 25.95
C LYS A 46 -29.76 -6.50 26.38
N ASP A 47 -28.88 -5.82 27.12
CA ASP A 47 -29.12 -4.48 27.68
C ASP A 47 -28.23 -3.38 27.10
N GLN A 48 -27.52 -3.62 25.98
CA GLN A 48 -26.68 -2.59 25.37
C GLN A 48 -27.48 -1.67 24.44
N ALA A 49 -27.20 -0.36 24.54
CA ALA A 49 -27.82 0.65 23.69
C ALA A 49 -27.46 0.40 22.21
N ILE A 50 -28.47 0.09 21.41
CA ILE A 50 -28.37 -0.27 19.99
C ILE A 50 -27.60 0.78 19.17
N LEU A 51 -27.74 2.06 19.52
CA LEU A 51 -27.02 3.15 18.85
C LEU A 51 -25.50 3.09 19.10
N LEU A 52 -25.11 2.70 20.32
CA LEU A 52 -23.70 2.62 20.70
C LEU A 52 -23.05 1.38 20.08
N THR A 53 -23.66 0.21 20.19
CA THR A 53 -23.07 -1.05 19.67
C THR A 53 -23.11 -1.12 18.16
N ARG A 54 -24.26 -0.80 17.53
CA ARG A 54 -24.41 -0.94 16.08
C ARG A 54 -23.88 0.23 15.27
N PHE A 55 -23.88 1.47 15.78
CA PHE A 55 -23.46 2.63 14.98
C PHE A 55 -22.10 3.22 15.37
N LEU A 56 -21.77 3.28 16.66
CA LEU A 56 -20.56 3.96 17.13
C LEU A 56 -19.40 3.00 17.43
N HIS A 57 -19.69 1.76 17.86
CA HIS A 57 -18.67 0.80 18.28
C HIS A 57 -18.19 -0.09 17.13
N ASN A 58 -19.10 -0.77 16.42
CA ASN A 58 -18.69 -1.76 15.41
C ASN A 58 -18.48 -1.15 14.01
N LYS A 59 -19.31 -0.20 13.57
CA LYS A 59 -19.25 0.32 12.18
C LYS A 59 -17.93 1.03 11.81
N PRO A 60 -17.44 2.02 12.59
CA PRO A 60 -16.15 2.64 12.28
C PRO A 60 -15.00 1.64 12.35
N GLY A 61 -15.06 0.69 13.30
CA GLY A 61 -14.06 -0.37 13.45
C GLY A 61 -14.00 -1.31 12.25
N ILE A 62 -15.14 -1.84 11.81
CA ILE A 62 -15.24 -2.71 10.62
C ILE A 62 -14.77 -1.96 9.37
N PHE A 63 -15.22 -0.71 9.20
CA PHE A 63 -14.79 0.12 8.06
C PHE A 63 -13.28 0.31 8.07
N LEU A 64 -12.71 0.73 9.20
CA LEU A 64 -11.27 0.96 9.34
C LEU A 64 -10.47 -0.32 9.14
N TRP A 65 -10.99 -1.46 9.59
CA TRP A 65 -10.37 -2.77 9.41
C TRP A 65 -10.29 -3.18 7.94
N GLU A 66 -11.41 -3.12 7.21
CA GLU A 66 -11.43 -3.46 5.78
C GLU A 66 -10.63 -2.44 4.95
N PHE A 67 -10.70 -1.16 5.30
CA PHE A 67 -9.83 -0.12 4.74
C PHE A 67 -8.34 -0.44 4.96
N SER A 68 -7.97 -0.80 6.18
CA SER A 68 -6.57 -1.08 6.54
C SER A 68 -6.03 -2.30 5.78
N LYS A 69 -6.85 -3.35 5.61
CA LYS A 69 -6.46 -4.50 4.77
C LYS A 69 -6.19 -4.08 3.33
N CYS A 70 -7.09 -3.28 2.74
CA CYS A 70 -6.90 -2.77 1.39
C CYS A 70 -5.62 -1.94 1.27
N TYR A 71 -5.39 -1.03 2.22
CA TYR A 71 -4.20 -0.18 2.23
C TYR A 71 -2.90 -0.99 2.41
N LEU A 72 -2.87 -1.90 3.39
CA LEU A 72 -1.68 -2.69 3.71
C LEU A 72 -1.36 -3.74 2.63
N ALA A 73 -2.35 -4.21 1.86
CA ALA A 73 -2.13 -5.13 0.74
C ALA A 73 -1.15 -4.56 -0.30
N PHE A 74 -1.12 -3.23 -0.48
CA PHE A 74 -0.15 -2.58 -1.36
C PHE A 74 1.28 -2.58 -0.80
N PHE A 75 1.44 -2.72 0.52
CA PHE A 75 2.75 -2.78 1.19
C PHE A 75 3.19 -4.21 1.51
N GLU A 76 2.39 -5.21 1.14
CA GLU A 76 2.76 -6.59 1.36
C GLU A 76 4.04 -6.94 0.58
N PRO A 77 5.02 -7.62 1.20
CA PRO A 77 6.26 -8.02 0.56
C PRO A 77 6.04 -8.78 -0.76
N ASN A 78 5.00 -9.61 -0.82
CA ASN A 78 4.66 -10.37 -2.03
C ASN A 78 4.21 -9.44 -3.19
N PHE A 79 3.36 -8.45 -2.90
CA PHE A 79 2.91 -7.49 -3.92
C PHE A 79 4.07 -6.63 -4.44
N ILE A 80 4.94 -6.16 -3.54
CA ILE A 80 6.14 -5.40 -3.91
C ILE A 80 7.06 -6.29 -4.76
N TYR A 81 7.36 -7.51 -4.32
CA TYR A 81 8.19 -8.45 -5.08
C TYR A 81 7.65 -8.73 -6.48
N GLN A 82 6.35 -8.95 -6.63
CA GLN A 82 5.73 -9.15 -7.94
C GLN A 82 5.84 -7.91 -8.83
N SER A 83 5.74 -6.71 -8.24
CA SER A 83 5.80 -5.44 -8.97
C SER A 83 7.21 -5.08 -9.46
N VAL A 84 8.24 -5.32 -8.64
CA VAL A 84 9.61 -4.80 -8.88
C VAL A 84 10.72 -5.86 -8.88
N GLY A 85 10.42 -7.10 -8.52
CA GLY A 85 11.39 -8.18 -8.36
C GLY A 85 12.33 -8.00 -7.16
N LEU A 86 13.25 -8.95 -6.95
CA LEU A 86 14.15 -8.97 -5.79
C LEU A 86 15.02 -7.70 -5.69
N LEU A 87 15.70 -7.32 -6.77
CA LEU A 87 16.58 -6.14 -6.77
C LEU A 87 15.80 -4.84 -6.56
N GLY A 88 14.61 -4.74 -7.15
CA GLY A 88 13.73 -3.61 -6.95
C GLY A 88 13.21 -3.53 -5.52
N MET A 89 12.85 -4.66 -4.92
CA MET A 89 12.38 -4.75 -3.54
C MET A 89 13.46 -4.34 -2.54
N ILE A 90 14.70 -4.83 -2.71
CA ILE A 90 15.84 -4.41 -1.90
C ILE A 90 16.05 -2.89 -2.01
N SER A 91 15.99 -2.36 -3.23
CA SER A 91 16.13 -0.92 -3.47
C SER A 91 14.98 -0.13 -2.82
N TRP A 92 13.74 -0.62 -2.92
CA TRP A 92 12.57 -0.02 -2.31
C TRP A 92 12.71 0.07 -0.78
N PHE A 93 13.11 -1.02 -0.11
CA PHE A 93 13.37 -1.01 1.34
C PHE A 93 14.55 -0.11 1.71
N TYR A 94 15.59 -0.06 0.88
CA TYR A 94 16.71 0.86 1.08
C TYR A 94 16.24 2.32 1.06
N LEU A 95 15.37 2.70 0.14
CA LEU A 95 14.80 4.05 0.10
C LEU A 95 13.98 4.33 1.35
N LEU A 96 13.09 3.42 1.75
CA LEU A 96 12.28 3.57 2.96
C LEU A 96 13.18 3.81 4.19
N PHE A 97 14.19 2.97 4.38
CA PHE A 97 15.16 3.10 5.46
C PHE A 97 15.92 4.43 5.40
N SER A 98 16.38 4.83 4.20
CA SER A 98 17.11 6.08 4.00
C SER A 98 16.26 7.31 4.31
N LEU A 99 14.98 7.30 3.94
CA LEU A 99 14.06 8.40 4.23
C LEU A 99 13.79 8.54 5.73
N ILE A 100 13.56 7.43 6.43
CA ILE A 100 13.36 7.40 7.88
C ILE A 100 14.62 7.89 8.60
N LYS A 101 15.78 7.31 8.27
CA LYS A 101 17.07 7.64 8.90
C LYS A 101 17.44 9.11 8.74
N ASN A 102 17.15 9.70 7.59
CA ASN A 102 17.49 11.10 7.29
C ASN A 102 16.35 12.09 7.61
N ASN A 103 15.33 11.65 8.35
CA ASN A 103 14.20 12.49 8.80
C ASN A 103 13.46 13.18 7.63
N LYS A 104 13.39 12.55 6.45
CA LYS A 104 12.77 13.09 5.24
C LYS A 104 11.29 12.74 5.19
N TRP A 105 10.51 13.36 6.09
CA TRP A 105 9.08 13.07 6.25
C TRP A 105 8.22 13.40 5.03
N GLN A 106 8.52 14.47 4.29
CA GLN A 106 7.73 14.88 3.12
C GLN A 106 7.69 13.78 2.02
N PRO A 107 8.82 13.28 1.48
CA PRO A 107 8.79 12.19 0.51
C PRO A 107 8.33 10.86 1.10
N LEU A 108 8.54 10.64 2.40
CA LEU A 108 8.02 9.46 3.10
C LEU A 108 6.48 9.48 3.15
N LEU A 109 5.88 10.61 3.51
CA LEU A 109 4.43 10.80 3.50
C LEU A 109 3.86 10.65 2.10
N LEU A 110 4.54 11.19 1.08
CA LEU A 110 4.13 10.99 -0.31
C LEU A 110 4.10 9.49 -0.65
N LEU A 111 5.16 8.75 -0.33
CA LEU A 111 5.26 7.30 -0.57
C LEU A 111 4.17 6.51 0.16
N LEU A 112 3.83 6.90 1.39
CA LEU A 112 2.80 6.24 2.19
C LEU A 112 1.38 6.59 1.74
N THR A 113 1.15 7.82 1.27
CA THR A 113 -0.20 8.27 0.87
C THR A 113 -0.56 7.88 -0.56
N LEU A 114 0.42 7.63 -1.42
CA LEU A 114 0.18 7.29 -2.83
C LEU A 114 -0.67 6.02 -3.04
N PRO A 115 -0.55 4.96 -2.21
CA PRO A 115 -1.45 3.81 -2.24
C PRO A 115 -2.90 4.10 -1.82
N LEU A 116 -3.22 5.32 -1.38
CA LEU A 116 -4.60 5.78 -1.19
C LEU A 116 -5.27 6.19 -2.51
N LEU A 117 -4.50 6.48 -3.57
CA LEU A 117 -5.08 6.83 -4.87
C LEU A 117 -5.96 5.72 -5.46
N PRO A 118 -5.55 4.43 -5.43
CA PRO A 118 -6.44 3.30 -5.75
C PRO A 118 -7.77 3.33 -5.01
N PHE A 119 -7.74 3.74 -3.75
CA PHE A 119 -8.93 3.79 -2.90
C PHE A 119 -9.95 4.85 -3.36
N LEU A 120 -9.46 5.92 -3.99
CA LEU A 120 -10.27 7.00 -4.59
C LEU A 120 -10.86 6.62 -5.97
N GLY A 121 -10.66 5.38 -6.44
CA GLY A 121 -11.15 4.91 -7.74
C GLY A 121 -10.19 5.16 -8.90
N ILE A 122 -8.94 5.53 -8.63
CA ILE A 122 -7.89 5.61 -9.64
C ILE A 122 -7.38 4.18 -9.88
N LEU A 123 -7.26 3.75 -11.15
CA LEU A 123 -6.84 2.39 -11.56
C LEU A 123 -5.86 1.72 -10.58
N SER A 124 -6.21 0.56 -10.02
CA SER A 124 -5.39 -0.20 -9.06
C SER A 124 -3.98 -0.53 -9.59
N ILE A 125 -3.83 -0.58 -10.91
CA ILE A 125 -2.57 -0.75 -11.65
C ILE A 125 -1.57 0.38 -11.32
N PHE A 126 -2.05 1.58 -10.98
CA PHE A 126 -1.22 2.75 -10.68
C PHE A 126 -0.29 2.51 -9.48
N SER A 127 -0.74 1.78 -8.45
CA SER A 127 0.09 1.48 -7.27
C SER A 127 1.30 0.61 -7.59
N ALA A 128 1.15 -0.36 -8.50
CA ALA A 128 2.26 -1.19 -8.95
C ALA A 128 3.31 -0.36 -9.72
N TYR A 129 2.87 0.61 -10.55
CA TYR A 129 3.77 1.54 -11.22
C TYR A 129 4.52 2.44 -10.24
N LEU A 130 3.86 2.88 -9.17
CA LEU A 130 4.50 3.70 -8.13
C LEU A 130 5.64 2.95 -7.44
N HIS A 131 5.45 1.66 -7.13
CA HIS A 131 6.53 0.85 -6.55
C HIS A 131 7.73 0.73 -7.47
N LYS A 132 7.51 0.62 -8.79
CA LYS A 132 8.57 0.66 -9.79
C LYS A 132 9.31 1.98 -9.79
N VAL A 133 8.58 3.10 -9.81
CA VAL A 133 9.18 4.46 -9.77
C VAL A 133 10.02 4.63 -8.50
N PHE A 134 9.51 4.21 -7.34
CA PHE A 134 10.25 4.30 -6.09
C PHE A 134 11.51 3.45 -6.07
N ALA A 135 11.45 2.22 -6.56
CA ALA A 135 12.62 1.37 -6.67
C ALA A 135 13.70 2.00 -7.58
N ILE A 136 13.31 2.66 -8.67
CA ILE A 136 14.24 3.37 -9.57
C ILE A 136 14.84 4.61 -8.90
N ILE A 137 14.02 5.42 -8.21
CA ILE A 137 14.49 6.55 -7.41
C ILE A 137 15.50 6.08 -6.36
N ALA A 138 15.23 4.96 -5.70
CA ALA A 138 16.12 4.37 -4.72
C ALA A 138 17.50 4.05 -5.29
N ILE A 139 17.53 3.45 -6.49
CA ILE A 139 18.77 3.15 -7.21
C ILE A 139 19.54 4.45 -7.50
N ALA A 140 18.86 5.50 -7.96
CA ALA A 140 19.49 6.81 -8.21
C ALA A 140 20.07 7.44 -6.93
N VAL A 141 19.32 7.40 -5.82
CA VAL A 141 19.77 7.87 -4.51
C VAL A 141 20.99 7.08 -4.03
N PHE A 142 20.97 5.76 -4.17
CA PHE A 142 22.08 4.90 -3.78
C PHE A 142 23.38 5.27 -4.51
N ILE A 143 23.33 5.44 -5.84
CA ILE A 143 24.49 5.85 -6.65
C ILE A 143 25.02 7.22 -6.21
N LYS A 144 24.11 8.18 -5.95
CA LYS A 144 24.49 9.53 -5.52
C LYS A 144 25.21 9.50 -4.16
N SER A 145 24.79 8.65 -3.23
CA SER A 145 25.42 8.53 -1.90
C SER A 145 26.82 7.90 -1.92
N LYS A 146 27.18 7.20 -3.01
CA LYS A 146 28.46 6.51 -3.19
C LYS A 146 29.45 7.27 -4.08
N LYS A 147 29.11 8.51 -4.46
CA LYS A 147 30.03 9.51 -5.02
C LYS A 147 30.60 10.33 -3.87
#